data_AF-A0A7S1GK67-F1
#
_entry.id   AF-A0A7S1GK67-F1
#
_cell.length_a   1.000
_cell.length_b   1.000
_cell.length_c   1.000
_cell.angle_alpha   90.00
_cell.angle_beta   90.00
_cell.angle_gamma   90.00
#
_symmetry.space_group_name_H-M   'P 1'
#
loop_
_entity.id
_entity.type
_entity.pdbx_description
1 polymer ?
#
loop_
_entity_poly.entity_id
_entity_poly.type
_entity_poly.pdbx_seq_one_letter_code
_entity_poly.pdbx_strand_id
1 'polypeptide(L)'
;MSLAQFGSMPLSVLENDARIFCQQMQDFKIETMLIVAIPVWQVALNLLGEATDEPWILTGEAMDLDEFEAGLASGTHIIARQSLISLRVDVASQFERFDLLEELYKPYVKGRDQAFRGHSANFGISFMEGLVSYKLYRFTGKRKYRKQARRATKRVQGWRKDGVPDCIPVALCLEAEEMVLRDQRQKCRKVEVLRLYNDAIGHAKEFGIWKWEAIFNERAFHVALQVYKDQSTAEPYLQEALQCLERWEAYAKVEWLENRYGMYLSR
;
A
#
# COMPACT_ATOMS: atom_id res chain seq x y z
N MET A 1 12.40 -6.74 2.21
CA MET A 1 11.14 -6.80 2.97
C MET A 1 10.15 -5.81 2.36
N SER A 2 8.90 -6.19 2.16
CA SER A 2 7.85 -5.22 1.83
C SER A 2 6.87 -5.13 3.00
N LEU A 3 6.28 -3.96 3.25
CA LEU A 3 5.26 -3.80 4.31
C LEU A 3 4.03 -4.69 4.10
N ALA A 4 3.84 -5.23 2.89
CA ALA A 4 2.84 -6.26 2.64
C ALA A 4 3.11 -7.57 3.42
N GLN A 5 4.36 -7.83 3.83
CA GLN A 5 4.76 -8.99 4.65
C GLN A 5 4.52 -8.76 6.15
N PHE A 6 4.34 -7.50 6.57
CA PHE A 6 4.15 -7.11 7.97
C PHE A 6 2.72 -6.64 8.28
N GLY A 7 1.77 -6.99 7.40
CA GLY A 7 0.38 -6.61 7.56
C GLY A 7 -0.42 -7.44 8.57
N SER A 8 0.21 -8.40 9.24
CA SER A 8 -0.44 -9.42 10.09
C SER A 8 -0.13 -9.29 11.58
N MET A 9 0.61 -8.26 11.98
CA MET A 9 0.98 -8.01 13.38
C MET A 9 0.86 -6.52 13.70
N PRO A 10 0.70 -6.13 14.97
CA PRO A 10 0.65 -4.74 15.37
C PRO A 10 1.94 -4.00 14.99
N LEU A 11 1.86 -2.72 14.59
CA LEU A 11 3.01 -1.95 14.16
C LEU A 11 4.03 -1.72 15.28
N SER A 12 3.63 -1.67 16.55
CA SER A 12 4.57 -1.60 17.69
C SER A 12 5.49 -2.81 17.77
N VAL A 13 4.98 -4.00 17.45
CA VAL A 13 5.77 -5.23 17.38
C VAL A 13 6.78 -5.14 16.24
N LEU A 14 6.32 -4.71 15.05
CA LEU A 14 7.20 -4.51 13.89
C LEU A 14 8.28 -3.46 14.16
N GLU A 15 7.91 -2.35 14.79
CA GLU A 15 8.82 -1.27 15.17
C GLU A 15 9.94 -1.81 16.07
N ASN A 16 9.59 -2.50 17.14
CA ASN A 16 10.55 -3.05 18.09
C ASN A 16 11.47 -4.10 17.42
N ASP A 17 10.91 -4.99 16.60
CA ASP A 17 11.70 -5.98 15.85
C ASP A 17 12.66 -5.31 14.86
N ALA A 18 12.19 -4.27 14.16
CA ALA A 18 13.02 -3.53 13.20
C ALA A 18 14.15 -2.76 13.91
N ARG A 19 13.87 -2.15 15.07
CA ARG A 19 14.85 -1.47 15.93
C ARG A 19 15.95 -2.43 16.39
N ILE A 20 15.57 -3.58 16.95
CA ILE A 20 16.51 -4.63 17.39
C ILE A 20 17.34 -5.13 16.21
N PHE A 21 16.69 -5.41 15.08
CA PHE A 21 17.38 -5.88 13.88
C PHE A 21 18.39 -4.86 13.37
N CYS A 22 18.04 -3.56 13.33
CA CYS A 22 18.96 -2.50 12.93
C CYS A 22 20.18 -2.45 13.84
N GLN A 23 19.98 -2.49 15.17
CA GLN A 23 21.09 -2.51 16.13
C GLN A 23 22.03 -3.70 15.89
N GLN A 24 21.48 -4.90 15.69
CA GLN A 24 22.28 -6.10 15.40
C GLN A 24 23.07 -5.98 14.10
N MET A 25 22.46 -5.45 13.03
CA MET A 25 23.16 -5.24 11.75
C MET A 25 24.29 -4.22 11.88
N GLN A 26 24.11 -3.20 12.72
CA GLN A 26 25.15 -2.24 13.04
C GLN A 26 26.31 -2.89 13.81
N ASP A 27 26.00 -3.65 14.88
CA ASP A 27 27.01 -4.34 15.70
C ASP A 27 27.84 -5.34 14.88
N PHE A 28 27.19 -6.05 13.94
CA PHE A 28 27.85 -6.99 13.03
C PHE A 28 28.45 -6.35 11.78
N LYS A 29 28.30 -5.02 11.60
CA LYS A 29 28.79 -4.28 10.43
C LYS A 29 28.25 -4.80 9.09
N ILE A 30 26.98 -5.20 9.07
CA ILE A 30 26.26 -5.67 7.87
C ILE A 30 25.48 -4.50 7.26
N GLU A 31 26.21 -3.56 6.65
CA GLU A 31 25.67 -2.30 6.13
C GLU A 31 24.52 -2.49 5.14
N THR A 32 24.64 -3.46 4.21
CA THR A 32 23.62 -3.71 3.18
C THR A 32 22.24 -4.02 3.77
N MET A 33 22.19 -4.79 4.87
CA MET A 33 20.92 -5.13 5.53
C MET A 33 20.41 -3.97 6.37
N LEU A 34 21.30 -3.27 7.05
CA LEU A 34 20.97 -2.07 7.83
C LEU A 34 20.29 -1.01 6.96
N ILE A 35 20.86 -0.71 5.79
CA ILE A 35 20.30 0.26 4.84
C ILE A 35 18.90 -0.17 4.36
N VAL A 36 18.60 -1.46 4.23
CA VAL A 36 17.24 -1.89 3.82
C VAL A 36 16.25 -1.85 4.99
N ALA A 37 16.71 -2.07 6.23
CA ALA A 37 15.86 -2.17 7.41
C ALA A 37 15.47 -0.81 8.02
N ILE A 38 16.38 0.17 8.03
CA ILE A 38 16.14 1.51 8.58
C ILE A 38 14.85 2.15 8.03
N PRO A 39 14.60 2.16 6.71
CA PRO A 39 13.34 2.70 6.18
C PRO A 39 12.10 1.95 6.62
N VAL A 40 12.18 0.64 6.90
CA VAL A 40 11.04 -0.14 7.42
C VAL A 40 10.72 0.30 8.85
N TRP A 41 11.76 0.46 9.67
CA TRP A 41 11.63 0.98 11.03
C TRP A 41 10.96 2.35 11.03
N GLN A 42 11.45 3.28 10.20
CA GLN A 42 10.87 4.62 10.12
C GLN A 42 9.40 4.59 9.66
N VAL A 43 9.03 3.75 8.69
CA VAL A 43 7.61 3.65 8.30
C VAL A 43 6.73 3.17 9.45
N ALA A 44 7.22 2.24 10.29
CA ALA A 44 6.46 1.80 11.45
C ALA A 44 6.19 2.96 12.42
N LEU A 45 7.23 3.74 12.76
CA LEU A 45 7.13 4.94 13.59
C LEU A 45 6.15 5.98 13.01
N ASN A 46 6.26 6.24 11.71
CA ASN A 46 5.36 7.16 11.00
C ASN A 46 3.90 6.73 11.08
N LEU A 47 3.61 5.45 10.87
CA LEU A 47 2.24 4.93 10.90
C LEU A 47 1.68 4.83 12.33
N LEU A 48 2.53 4.58 13.33
CA LEU A 48 2.17 4.67 14.74
C LEU A 48 1.80 6.10 15.18
N GLY A 49 2.19 7.11 14.40
CA GLY A 49 1.95 8.53 14.72
C GLY A 49 3.08 9.17 15.53
N GLU A 50 4.27 8.57 15.54
CA GLU A 50 5.42 9.04 16.34
C GLU A 50 6.38 9.97 15.57
N ALA A 51 6.25 10.05 14.24
CA ALA A 51 7.29 10.63 13.39
C ALA A 51 6.81 11.77 12.47
N THR A 52 6.48 12.92 13.06
CA THR A 52 6.06 14.19 12.42
C THR A 52 4.58 14.30 12.02
N ASP A 53 4.14 15.54 11.77
CA ASP A 53 2.80 15.89 11.28
C ASP A 53 2.49 15.35 9.86
N GLU A 54 3.51 14.92 9.12
CA GLU A 54 3.40 14.41 7.76
C GLU A 54 3.88 12.95 7.65
N PRO A 55 3.02 11.95 7.95
CA PRO A 55 3.42 10.54 8.04
C PRO A 55 4.01 9.93 6.76
N TRP A 56 3.89 10.60 5.61
CA TRP A 56 4.48 10.18 4.33
C TRP A 56 5.91 10.68 4.10
N ILE A 57 6.44 11.56 4.96
CA ILE A 57 7.85 11.95 4.96
C ILE A 57 8.59 11.03 5.93
N LEU A 58 9.48 10.18 5.41
CA LEU A 58 10.22 9.20 6.20
C LEU A 58 11.40 9.84 6.94
N THR A 59 11.11 10.76 7.85
CA THR A 59 12.08 11.43 8.71
C THR A 59 11.61 11.33 10.17
N GLY A 60 12.52 10.97 11.07
CA GLY A 60 12.24 10.82 12.49
C GLY A 60 13.40 10.18 13.25
N GLU A 61 13.09 9.36 14.25
CA GLU A 61 14.10 8.70 15.10
C GLU A 61 15.07 7.80 14.31
N ALA A 62 14.57 7.04 13.34
CA ALA A 62 15.34 6.01 12.67
C ALA A 62 16.17 6.53 11.48
N MET A 63 15.70 7.59 10.81
CA MET A 63 16.40 8.20 9.68
C MET A 63 15.94 9.62 9.38
N ASP A 64 16.76 10.35 8.63
CA ASP A 64 16.34 11.50 7.83
C ASP A 64 16.27 11.13 6.35
N LEU A 65 15.16 11.43 5.67
CA LEU A 65 14.94 11.04 4.27
C LEU A 65 15.98 11.65 3.32
N ASP A 66 16.29 12.93 3.46
CA ASP A 66 17.16 13.65 2.53
C ASP A 66 18.62 13.18 2.69
N GLU A 67 19.08 13.04 3.92
CA GLU A 67 20.41 12.47 4.23
C GLU A 67 20.53 11.03 3.71
N PHE A 68 19.48 10.23 3.92
CA PHE A 68 19.48 8.84 3.48
C PHE A 68 19.50 8.71 1.96
N GLU A 69 18.74 9.54 1.23
CA GLU A 69 18.76 9.58 -0.24
C GLU A 69 20.11 10.07 -0.78
N ALA A 70 20.74 11.06 -0.14
CA ALA A 70 22.08 11.51 -0.48
C ALA A 70 23.11 10.38 -0.33
N GLY A 71 23.03 9.59 0.74
CA GLY A 71 23.89 8.42 0.95
C GLY A 71 23.72 7.33 -0.12
N LEU A 72 22.52 7.16 -0.65
CA LEU A 72 22.22 6.20 -1.72
C LEU A 72 22.66 6.64 -3.12
N ALA A 73 23.11 7.90 -3.31
CA ALA A 73 23.40 8.46 -4.63
C ALA A 73 24.56 7.76 -5.36
N SER A 74 25.46 7.08 -4.65
CA SER A 74 26.66 6.40 -5.18
C SER A 74 26.40 5.24 -6.16
N GLY A 75 25.14 4.83 -6.36
CA GLY A 75 24.73 3.89 -7.42
C GLY A 75 24.95 2.40 -7.13
N THR A 76 25.61 2.06 -6.02
CA THR A 76 25.92 0.68 -5.60
C THR A 76 24.75 -0.03 -4.93
N HIS A 77 23.73 0.69 -4.45
CA HIS A 77 22.66 0.14 -3.60
C HIS A 77 21.29 0.07 -4.30
N ILE A 78 21.21 -0.63 -5.44
CA ILE A 78 19.97 -0.72 -6.25
C ILE A 78 18.79 -1.26 -5.43
N ILE A 79 19.02 -2.30 -4.61
CA ILE A 79 17.97 -2.92 -3.78
C ILE A 79 17.50 -1.95 -2.70
N ALA A 80 18.40 -1.26 -2.02
CA ALA A 80 18.04 -0.28 -0.99
C ALA A 80 17.22 0.87 -1.59
N ARG A 81 17.70 1.46 -2.69
CA ARG A 81 17.00 2.55 -3.38
C ARG A 81 15.60 2.13 -3.80
N GLN A 82 15.46 0.96 -4.43
CA GLN A 82 14.15 0.49 -4.85
C GLN A 82 13.25 0.13 -3.65
N SER A 83 13.82 -0.38 -2.54
CA SER A 83 13.08 -0.65 -1.31
C SER A 83 12.52 0.64 -0.71
N LEU A 84 13.36 1.68 -0.58
CA LEU A 84 12.94 3.01 -0.13
C LEU A 84 11.81 3.57 -1.02
N ILE A 85 11.98 3.56 -2.35
CA ILE A 85 10.94 4.04 -3.27
C ILE A 85 9.64 3.25 -3.09
N SER A 86 9.73 1.93 -2.89
CA SER A 86 8.54 1.09 -2.71
C SER A 86 7.80 1.41 -1.42
N LEU A 87 8.53 1.67 -0.32
CA LEU A 87 7.96 2.10 0.95
C LEU A 87 7.32 3.49 0.84
N ARG A 88 8.01 4.46 0.21
CA ARG A 88 7.47 5.80 -0.04
C ARG A 88 6.19 5.76 -0.89
N VAL A 89 6.15 4.94 -1.94
CA VAL A 89 4.93 4.73 -2.75
C VAL A 89 3.79 4.13 -1.94
N ASP A 90 4.10 3.18 -1.06
CA ASP A 90 3.10 2.53 -0.23
C ASP A 90 2.49 3.49 0.80
N VAL A 91 3.32 4.25 1.52
CA VAL A 91 2.82 5.26 2.47
C VAL A 91 2.10 6.39 1.75
N ALA A 92 2.66 6.97 0.69
CA ALA A 92 2.00 8.01 -0.10
C ALA A 92 0.65 7.55 -0.68
N SER A 93 0.54 6.28 -1.06
CA SER A 93 -0.73 5.68 -1.52
C SER A 93 -1.77 5.61 -0.42
N GLN A 94 -1.38 5.27 0.80
CA GLN A 94 -2.27 5.22 1.95
C GLN A 94 -2.79 6.62 2.27
N PHE A 95 -1.97 7.66 2.24
CA PHE A 95 -2.38 9.04 2.57
C PHE A 95 -2.88 9.85 1.36
N GLU A 96 -3.20 9.21 0.24
CA GLU A 96 -3.70 9.85 -0.99
C GLU A 96 -2.82 11.03 -1.49
N ARG A 97 -1.50 10.98 -1.26
CA ARG A 97 -0.54 11.99 -1.74
C ARG A 97 -0.23 11.80 -3.22
N PHE A 98 -1.20 12.15 -4.08
CA PHE A 98 -1.11 11.93 -5.53
C PHE A 98 0.00 12.71 -6.22
N ASP A 99 0.35 13.88 -5.67
CA ASP A 99 1.50 14.69 -6.06
C ASP A 99 2.80 13.89 -5.93
N LEU A 100 3.05 13.34 -4.74
CA LEU A 100 4.23 12.53 -4.46
C LEU A 100 4.21 11.21 -5.23
N LEU A 101 3.03 10.58 -5.39
CA LEU A 101 2.90 9.39 -6.22
C LEU A 101 3.26 9.65 -7.68
N GLU A 102 2.88 10.79 -8.27
CA GLU A 102 3.26 11.11 -9.66
C GLU A 102 4.77 11.18 -9.84
N GLU A 103 5.49 11.74 -8.85
CA GLU A 103 6.95 11.84 -8.82
C GLU A 103 7.61 10.46 -8.68
N LEU A 104 7.22 9.68 -7.68
CA LEU A 104 7.84 8.40 -7.33
C LEU A 104 7.52 7.27 -8.31
N TYR A 105 6.43 7.39 -9.07
CA TYR A 105 5.90 6.27 -9.83
C TYR A 105 6.81 5.81 -10.98
N LYS A 106 7.45 6.75 -11.70
CA LYS A 106 8.38 6.39 -12.79
C LYS A 106 9.60 5.61 -12.26
N PRO A 107 10.33 6.07 -11.23
CA PRO A 107 11.44 5.29 -10.68
C PRO A 107 10.95 3.97 -10.05
N TYR A 108 9.78 3.96 -9.40
CA TYR A 108 9.17 2.75 -8.84
C TYR A 108 8.99 1.63 -9.87
N VAL A 109 8.35 1.92 -11.01
CA VAL A 109 8.11 0.92 -12.07
C VAL A 109 9.41 0.49 -12.75
N LYS A 110 10.34 1.43 -12.98
CA LYS A 110 11.60 1.16 -13.70
C LYS A 110 12.54 0.27 -12.88
N GLY A 111 12.71 0.53 -11.59
CA GLY A 111 13.68 -0.18 -10.77
C GLY A 111 13.20 -1.54 -10.25
N ARG A 112 11.88 -1.82 -10.29
CA ARG A 112 11.34 -3.10 -9.80
C ARG A 112 11.97 -4.32 -10.46
N ASP A 113 11.92 -4.40 -11.79
CA ASP A 113 12.34 -5.62 -12.50
C ASP A 113 13.85 -5.86 -12.34
N GLN A 114 14.63 -4.82 -12.09
CA GLN A 114 16.06 -4.94 -11.79
C GLN A 114 16.30 -5.40 -10.35
N ALA A 115 15.55 -4.88 -9.38
CA ALA A 115 15.78 -5.16 -7.96
C ALA A 115 15.11 -6.45 -7.46
N PHE A 116 13.99 -6.86 -8.05
CA PHE A 116 13.09 -7.87 -7.47
C PHE A 116 12.67 -8.99 -8.42
N ARG A 117 13.38 -9.19 -9.54
CA ARG A 117 13.10 -10.34 -10.42
C ARG A 117 13.30 -11.65 -9.66
N GLY A 118 12.25 -12.46 -9.59
CA GLY A 118 12.26 -13.73 -8.85
C GLY A 118 12.16 -13.59 -7.32
N HIS A 119 12.07 -12.37 -6.80
CA HIS A 119 11.94 -12.13 -5.36
C HIS A 119 10.48 -12.22 -4.91
N SER A 120 10.22 -12.79 -3.73
CA SER A 120 8.85 -12.94 -3.17
C SER A 120 8.11 -11.60 -3.01
N ALA A 121 8.81 -10.55 -2.57
CA ALA A 121 8.29 -9.18 -2.49
C ALA A 121 7.72 -8.61 -3.81
N ASN A 122 8.09 -9.18 -4.97
CA ASN A 122 7.56 -8.76 -6.28
C ASN A 122 6.03 -8.84 -6.36
N PHE A 123 5.44 -9.74 -5.57
CA PHE A 123 4.01 -9.88 -5.44
C PHE A 123 3.35 -8.60 -4.90
N GLY A 124 3.73 -8.17 -3.69
CA GLY A 124 3.19 -6.96 -3.07
C GLY A 124 3.48 -5.70 -3.90
N ILE A 125 4.66 -5.64 -4.52
CA ILE A 125 5.05 -4.52 -5.40
C ILE A 125 4.18 -4.48 -6.66
N SER A 126 3.85 -5.63 -7.25
CA SER A 126 2.96 -5.69 -8.43
C SER A 126 1.53 -5.32 -8.09
N PHE A 127 1.04 -5.70 -6.91
CA PHE A 127 -0.24 -5.21 -6.41
C PHE A 127 -0.25 -3.69 -6.28
N MET A 128 0.74 -3.12 -5.58
CA MET A 128 0.83 -1.68 -5.37
C MET A 128 1.03 -0.92 -6.68
N GLU A 129 1.77 -1.45 -7.66
CA GLU A 129 1.83 -0.88 -9.02
C GLU A 129 0.42 -0.78 -9.60
N GLY A 130 -0.37 -1.87 -9.57
CA GLY A 130 -1.73 -1.88 -10.09
C GLY A 130 -2.63 -0.86 -9.40
N LEU A 131 -2.64 -0.90 -8.06
CA LEU A 131 -3.50 -0.04 -7.24
C LEU A 131 -3.18 1.45 -7.44
N VAL A 132 -1.90 1.82 -7.32
CA VAL A 132 -1.44 3.21 -7.52
C VAL A 132 -1.73 3.66 -8.94
N SER A 133 -1.55 2.79 -9.95
CA SER A 133 -1.90 3.13 -11.33
C SER A 133 -3.39 3.41 -11.51
N TYR A 134 -4.27 2.64 -10.86
CA TYR A 134 -5.71 2.90 -10.89
C TYR A 134 -6.06 4.21 -10.19
N LYS A 135 -5.50 4.46 -9.00
CA LYS A 135 -5.64 5.72 -8.26
C LYS A 135 -5.19 6.93 -9.09
N LEU A 136 -3.97 6.90 -9.62
CA LEU A 136 -3.42 7.97 -10.48
C LEU A 136 -4.22 8.17 -11.77
N TYR A 137 -4.75 7.10 -12.37
CA TYR A 137 -5.62 7.25 -13.54
C TYR A 137 -6.92 7.99 -13.19
N ARG A 138 -7.55 7.68 -12.05
CA ARG A 138 -8.76 8.41 -11.62
C ARG A 138 -8.47 9.86 -11.30
N PHE A 139 -7.34 10.13 -10.65
CA PHE A 139 -6.94 11.49 -10.28
C PHE A 139 -6.57 12.35 -11.50
N THR A 140 -5.79 11.79 -12.44
CA THR A 140 -5.18 12.58 -13.52
C THR A 140 -5.86 12.43 -14.89
N GLY A 141 -6.65 11.37 -15.09
CA GLY A 141 -7.17 10.97 -16.41
C GLY A 141 -6.10 10.48 -17.40
N LYS A 142 -4.80 10.49 -17.04
CA LYS A 142 -3.70 10.19 -17.97
C LYS A 142 -3.72 8.70 -18.36
N ARG A 143 -3.98 8.41 -19.63
CA ARG A 143 -4.09 7.03 -20.19
C ARG A 143 -2.88 6.14 -19.92
N LYS A 144 -1.68 6.72 -19.72
CA LYS A 144 -0.46 5.98 -19.36
C LYS A 144 -0.64 5.14 -18.09
N TYR A 145 -1.37 5.65 -17.09
CA TYR A 145 -1.60 4.94 -15.83
C TYR A 145 -2.60 3.80 -16.02
N ARG A 146 -3.68 4.00 -16.79
CA ARG A 146 -4.60 2.90 -17.14
C ARG A 146 -3.90 1.73 -17.84
N LYS A 147 -2.98 2.02 -18.76
CA LYS A 147 -2.19 0.99 -19.46
C LYS A 147 -1.32 0.21 -18.47
N GLN A 148 -0.71 0.89 -17.51
CA GLN A 148 0.14 0.26 -16.50
C GLN A 148 -0.68 -0.55 -15.48
N ALA A 149 -1.81 0.00 -15.01
CA ALA A 149 -2.74 -0.70 -14.13
C ALA A 149 -3.18 -2.05 -14.71
N ARG A 150 -3.55 -2.06 -16.00
CA ARG A 150 -3.92 -3.29 -16.71
C ARG A 150 -2.75 -4.28 -16.86
N ARG A 151 -1.52 -3.79 -17.04
CA ARG A 151 -0.34 -4.67 -17.11
C ARG A 151 -0.08 -5.33 -15.77
N ALA A 152 -0.11 -4.56 -14.68
CA ALA A 152 0.02 -5.08 -13.33
C ALA A 152 -1.10 -6.08 -12.99
N THR A 153 -2.36 -5.73 -13.30
CA THR A 153 -3.53 -6.60 -13.10
C THR A 153 -3.37 -7.92 -13.84
N LYS A 154 -3.00 -7.90 -15.12
CA LYS A 154 -2.77 -9.13 -15.90
C LYS A 154 -1.64 -9.98 -15.32
N ARG A 155 -0.59 -9.36 -14.78
CA ARG A 155 0.53 -10.07 -14.15
C ARG A 155 0.05 -10.83 -12.91
N VAL A 156 -0.64 -10.13 -12.01
CA VAL A 156 -1.20 -10.71 -10.78
C VAL A 156 -2.25 -11.79 -11.10
N GLN A 157 -3.10 -11.57 -12.10
CA GLN A 157 -4.05 -12.59 -12.57
C GLN A 157 -3.35 -13.81 -13.19
N GLY A 158 -2.18 -13.64 -13.81
CA GLY A 158 -1.35 -14.74 -14.28
C GLY A 158 -0.96 -15.66 -13.13
N TRP A 159 -0.40 -15.09 -12.05
CA TRP A 159 -0.04 -15.85 -10.85
C TRP A 159 -1.24 -16.56 -10.20
N ARG A 160 -2.42 -15.94 -10.23
CA ARG A 160 -3.64 -16.57 -9.72
C ARG A 160 -4.00 -17.80 -10.55
N LYS A 161 -3.87 -17.74 -11.87
CA LYS A 161 -4.11 -18.89 -12.77
C LYS A 161 -3.06 -19.98 -12.58
N ASP A 162 -1.83 -19.60 -12.28
CA ASP A 162 -0.74 -20.51 -11.95
C ASP A 162 -0.89 -21.13 -10.55
N GLY A 163 -1.93 -20.76 -9.80
CA GLY A 163 -2.30 -21.37 -8.52
C GLY A 163 -1.58 -20.79 -7.30
N VAL A 164 -1.00 -19.58 -7.39
CA VAL A 164 -0.36 -18.90 -6.24
C VAL A 164 -1.45 -18.40 -5.28
N PRO A 165 -1.65 -18.99 -4.08
CA PRO A 165 -2.80 -18.66 -3.23
C PRO A 165 -2.74 -17.23 -2.68
N ASP A 166 -1.55 -16.79 -2.28
CA ASP A 166 -1.32 -15.47 -1.67
C ASP A 166 -1.73 -14.31 -2.58
N CYS A 167 -1.84 -14.55 -3.90
CA CYS A 167 -2.22 -13.52 -4.86
C CYS A 167 -3.72 -13.37 -5.09
N ILE A 168 -4.54 -14.29 -4.58
CA ILE A 168 -6.00 -14.26 -4.74
C ILE A 168 -6.61 -12.94 -4.25
N PRO A 169 -6.39 -12.48 -2.99
CA PRO A 169 -7.03 -11.27 -2.48
C PRO A 169 -6.70 -10.02 -3.32
N VAL A 170 -5.43 -9.81 -3.65
CA VAL A 170 -5.03 -8.64 -4.43
C VAL A 170 -5.48 -8.74 -5.90
N ALA A 171 -5.57 -9.95 -6.47
CA ALA A 171 -6.09 -10.15 -7.82
C ALA A 171 -7.55 -9.72 -7.91
N LEU A 172 -8.36 -10.11 -6.93
CA LEU A 172 -9.77 -9.74 -6.81
C LEU A 172 -9.93 -8.22 -6.63
N CYS A 173 -9.12 -7.61 -5.76
CA CYS A 173 -9.12 -6.16 -5.59
C CYS A 173 -8.78 -5.43 -6.90
N LEU A 174 -7.73 -5.84 -7.63
CA LEU A 174 -7.36 -5.22 -8.90
C LEU A 174 -8.41 -5.46 -10.01
N GLU A 175 -9.12 -6.59 -9.97
CA GLU A 175 -10.22 -6.88 -10.88
C GLU A 175 -11.43 -5.97 -10.60
N ALA A 176 -11.76 -5.72 -9.33
CA ALA A 176 -12.77 -4.76 -8.93
C ALA A 176 -12.40 -3.35 -9.44
N GLU A 177 -11.16 -2.93 -9.21
CA GLU A 177 -10.62 -1.65 -9.68
C GLU A 177 -10.69 -1.51 -11.21
N GLU A 178 -10.38 -2.58 -11.96
CA GLU A 178 -10.50 -2.57 -13.41
C GLU A 178 -11.96 -2.43 -13.87
N MET A 179 -12.87 -3.18 -13.24
CA MET A 179 -14.28 -3.21 -13.60
C MET A 179 -14.94 -1.85 -13.39
N VAL A 180 -14.60 -1.16 -12.29
CA VAL A 180 -15.02 0.24 -12.06
C VAL A 180 -14.66 1.15 -13.24
N LEU A 181 -13.50 0.95 -13.88
CA LEU A 181 -13.05 1.79 -15.00
C LEU A 181 -13.61 1.39 -16.36
N ARG A 182 -14.17 0.19 -16.50
CA ARG A 182 -14.77 -0.27 -17.77
C ARG A 182 -16.16 0.31 -17.99
N ASP A 183 -16.86 0.67 -16.91
CA ASP A 183 -18.26 1.12 -16.96
C ASP A 183 -18.40 2.63 -16.68
N GLN A 184 -18.16 3.46 -17.70
CA GLN A 184 -18.42 4.90 -17.61
C GLN A 184 -19.92 5.26 -17.51
N ARG A 185 -20.85 4.28 -17.64
CA ARG A 185 -22.30 4.49 -17.52
C ARG A 185 -22.87 4.00 -16.16
N GLN A 186 -22.00 3.55 -15.26
CA GLN A 186 -22.11 3.55 -13.78
C GLN A 186 -23.28 2.85 -13.07
N LYS A 187 -24.24 2.18 -13.72
CA LYS A 187 -25.36 1.56 -12.97
C LYS A 187 -25.43 0.04 -12.98
N CYS A 188 -24.82 -0.65 -13.93
CA CYS A 188 -25.15 -2.07 -14.15
C CYS A 188 -24.26 -3.09 -13.42
N ARG A 189 -23.19 -2.66 -12.72
CA ARG A 189 -22.23 -3.60 -12.10
C ARG A 189 -21.86 -3.31 -10.65
N LYS A 190 -22.60 -2.45 -9.94
CA LYS A 190 -22.34 -2.15 -8.53
C LYS A 190 -22.22 -3.44 -7.70
N VAL A 191 -23.18 -4.34 -7.87
CA VAL A 191 -23.22 -5.63 -7.15
C VAL A 191 -21.98 -6.47 -7.43
N GLU A 192 -21.57 -6.60 -8.71
CA GLU A 192 -20.39 -7.39 -9.09
C GLU A 192 -19.07 -6.80 -8.55
N VAL A 193 -18.93 -5.46 -8.61
CA VAL A 193 -17.75 -4.76 -8.10
C VAL A 193 -17.63 -4.92 -6.59
N LEU A 194 -18.71 -4.70 -5.86
CA LEU A 194 -18.69 -4.84 -4.40
C LEU A 194 -18.52 -6.30 -3.98
N ARG A 195 -19.06 -7.26 -4.74
CA ARG A 195 -18.77 -8.68 -4.53
C ARG A 195 -17.28 -8.98 -4.63
N LEU A 196 -16.59 -8.47 -5.65
CA LEU A 196 -15.14 -8.67 -5.77
C LEU A 196 -14.34 -8.04 -4.62
N TYR A 197 -14.75 -6.87 -4.12
CA TYR A 197 -14.13 -6.30 -2.93
C TYR A 197 -14.41 -7.17 -1.69
N ASN A 198 -15.65 -7.63 -1.49
CA ASN A 198 -15.99 -8.51 -0.38
C ASN A 198 -15.22 -9.82 -0.43
N ASP A 199 -15.06 -10.42 -1.61
CA ASP A 199 -14.24 -11.63 -1.80
C ASP A 199 -12.77 -11.35 -1.46
N ALA A 200 -12.23 -10.19 -1.88
CA ALA A 200 -10.86 -9.78 -1.55
C ALA A 200 -10.66 -9.57 -0.04
N ILE A 201 -11.61 -8.91 0.62
CA ILE A 201 -11.64 -8.67 2.07
C ILE A 201 -11.71 -10.00 2.82
N GLY A 202 -12.62 -10.90 2.42
CA GLY A 202 -12.77 -12.22 3.01
C GLY A 202 -11.47 -13.02 2.99
N HIS A 203 -10.79 -13.06 1.84
CA HIS A 203 -9.48 -13.73 1.75
C HIS A 203 -8.37 -13.05 2.56
N ALA A 204 -8.34 -11.71 2.62
CA ALA A 204 -7.37 -11.02 3.47
C ALA A 204 -7.58 -11.36 4.96
N LYS A 205 -8.84 -11.45 5.38
CA LYS A 205 -9.24 -11.84 6.73
C LYS A 205 -8.88 -13.29 7.05
N GLU A 206 -9.14 -14.22 6.12
CA GLU A 206 -8.74 -15.62 6.23
C GLU A 206 -7.21 -15.80 6.37
N PHE A 207 -6.43 -14.98 5.67
CA PHE A 207 -4.98 -14.97 5.78
C PHE A 207 -4.45 -14.17 6.99
N GLY A 208 -5.32 -13.48 7.73
CA GLY A 208 -4.94 -12.65 8.87
C GLY A 208 -4.05 -11.47 8.49
N ILE A 209 -4.23 -10.89 7.30
CA ILE A 209 -3.44 -9.74 6.82
C ILE A 209 -4.27 -8.46 6.97
N TRP A 210 -4.29 -7.91 8.19
CA TRP A 210 -5.06 -6.73 8.59
C TRP A 210 -4.80 -5.52 7.70
N LYS A 211 -3.54 -5.31 7.29
CA LYS A 211 -3.21 -4.23 6.34
C LYS A 211 -3.98 -4.34 5.03
N TRP A 212 -4.08 -5.53 4.45
CA TRP A 212 -4.80 -5.70 3.19
C TRP A 212 -6.30 -5.58 3.41
N GLU A 213 -6.81 -6.15 4.50
CA GLU A 213 -8.21 -5.99 4.89
C GLU A 213 -8.58 -4.51 5.00
N ALA A 214 -7.76 -3.70 5.69
CA ALA A 214 -7.90 -2.25 5.78
C ALA A 214 -7.89 -1.58 4.40
N ILE A 215 -6.87 -1.86 3.57
CA ILE A 215 -6.75 -1.27 2.23
C ILE A 215 -7.98 -1.61 1.37
N PHE A 216 -8.42 -2.86 1.35
CA PHE A 216 -9.55 -3.29 0.51
C PHE A 216 -10.88 -2.69 0.98
N ASN A 217 -11.10 -2.63 2.29
CA ASN A 217 -12.24 -1.91 2.86
C ASN A 217 -12.21 -0.43 2.48
N GLU A 218 -11.07 0.26 2.63
CA GLU A 218 -10.92 1.65 2.19
C GLU A 218 -11.21 1.81 0.68
N ARG A 219 -10.72 0.89 -0.17
CA ARG A 219 -11.02 0.92 -1.61
C ARG A 219 -12.52 0.72 -1.91
N ALA A 220 -13.18 -0.21 -1.22
CA ALA A 220 -14.61 -0.44 -1.35
C ALA A 220 -15.42 0.79 -0.91
N PHE A 221 -15.06 1.39 0.23
CA PHE A 221 -15.62 2.66 0.71
C PHE A 221 -15.53 3.75 -0.36
N HIS A 222 -14.33 4.02 -0.90
CA HIS A 222 -14.17 5.07 -1.93
C HIS A 222 -15.00 4.78 -3.18
N VAL A 223 -15.09 3.52 -3.61
CA VAL A 223 -15.89 3.17 -4.78
C VAL A 223 -17.38 3.36 -4.50
N ALA A 224 -17.89 2.86 -3.37
CA ALA A 224 -19.28 3.04 -2.98
C ALA A 224 -19.66 4.53 -2.87
N LEU A 225 -18.83 5.33 -2.18
CA LEU A 225 -19.09 6.74 -1.94
C LEU A 225 -18.87 7.60 -3.20
N GLN A 226 -17.71 7.50 -3.84
CA GLN A 226 -17.31 8.45 -4.88
C GLN A 226 -17.81 8.06 -6.27
N VAL A 227 -17.91 6.75 -6.56
CA VAL A 227 -18.34 6.24 -7.88
C VAL A 227 -19.84 5.99 -7.89
N TYR A 228 -20.36 5.26 -6.92
CA TYR A 228 -21.79 4.89 -6.90
C TYR A 228 -22.68 5.87 -6.15
N LYS A 229 -22.09 6.85 -5.43
CA LYS A 229 -22.83 7.84 -4.63
C LYS A 229 -23.75 7.19 -3.60
N ASP A 230 -23.33 6.06 -3.04
CA ASP A 230 -24.10 5.28 -2.08
C ASP A 230 -23.41 5.28 -0.72
N GLN A 231 -23.77 6.25 0.11
CA GLN A 231 -23.23 6.40 1.46
C GLN A 231 -23.61 5.22 2.36
N SER A 232 -24.85 4.73 2.28
CA SER A 232 -25.33 3.62 3.11
C SER A 232 -24.52 2.33 2.89
N THR A 233 -24.06 2.11 1.66
CA THR A 233 -23.17 1.00 1.33
C THR A 233 -21.72 1.30 1.70
N ALA A 234 -21.29 2.56 1.65
CA ALA A 234 -19.91 2.96 1.89
C ALA A 234 -19.53 2.89 3.38
N GLU A 235 -20.42 3.32 4.27
CA GLU A 235 -20.15 3.48 5.70
C GLU A 235 -19.61 2.20 6.38
N PRO A 236 -20.21 1.00 6.20
CA PRO A 236 -19.68 -0.21 6.83
C PRO A 236 -18.23 -0.51 6.45
N TYR A 237 -17.85 -0.23 5.19
CA TYR A 237 -16.47 -0.40 4.76
C TYR A 237 -15.51 0.57 5.43
N LEU A 238 -15.93 1.82 5.71
CA LEU A 238 -15.09 2.76 6.44
C LEU A 238 -14.88 2.30 7.89
N GLN A 239 -15.95 1.84 8.55
CA GLN A 239 -15.87 1.33 9.92
C GLN A 239 -14.93 0.12 10.02
N GLU A 240 -15.06 -0.86 9.12
CA GLU A 240 -14.17 -2.03 9.10
C GLU A 240 -12.73 -1.65 8.74
N ALA A 241 -12.52 -0.68 7.84
CA ALA A 241 -11.18 -0.16 7.55
C ALA A 241 -10.52 0.42 8.81
N LEU A 242 -11.25 1.23 9.58
CA LEU A 242 -10.76 1.83 10.82
C LEU A 242 -10.41 0.75 11.86
N GLN A 243 -11.30 -0.22 12.09
CA GLN A 243 -11.02 -1.33 13.01
C GLN A 243 -9.78 -2.13 12.62
N CYS A 244 -9.59 -2.40 11.32
CA CYS A 244 -8.40 -3.09 10.83
C CYS A 244 -7.13 -2.26 11.05
N LEU A 245 -7.20 -0.94 10.83
CA LEU A 245 -6.08 -0.03 11.05
C LEU A 245 -5.74 0.13 12.53
N GLU A 246 -6.73 0.20 13.42
CA GLU A 246 -6.55 0.23 14.87
C GLU A 246 -5.88 -1.06 15.36
N ARG A 247 -6.34 -2.23 14.87
CA ARG A 247 -5.72 -3.51 15.18
C ARG A 247 -4.28 -3.61 14.66
N TRP A 248 -4.02 -3.00 13.51
CA TRP A 248 -2.69 -2.87 12.94
C TRP A 248 -1.86 -1.76 13.60
N GLU A 249 -2.45 -0.95 14.48
CA GLU A 249 -1.85 0.21 15.15
C GLU A 249 -1.36 1.31 14.19
N ALA A 250 -1.98 1.42 13.02
CA ALA A 250 -1.70 2.47 12.05
C ALA A 250 -2.44 3.77 12.43
N TYR A 251 -2.21 4.26 13.65
CA TYR A 251 -2.97 5.36 14.26
C TYR A 251 -2.90 6.66 13.45
N ALA A 252 -1.76 6.99 12.85
CA ALA A 252 -1.66 8.16 11.98
C ALA A 252 -2.63 8.08 10.79
N LYS A 253 -2.86 6.86 10.28
CA LYS A 253 -3.80 6.61 9.18
C LYS A 253 -5.27 6.58 9.67
N VAL A 254 -5.53 6.11 10.89
CA VAL A 254 -6.84 6.20 11.55
C VAL A 254 -7.25 7.68 11.68
N GLU A 255 -6.42 8.49 12.33
CA GLU A 255 -6.67 9.92 12.53
C GLU A 255 -6.88 10.64 11.19
N TRP A 256 -6.05 10.34 10.18
CA TRP A 256 -6.21 10.91 8.84
C TRP A 256 -7.56 10.57 8.20
N LEU A 257 -8.03 9.31 8.34
CA LEU A 257 -9.34 8.90 7.80
C LEU A 257 -10.49 9.54 8.55
N GLU A 258 -10.44 9.61 9.88
CA GLU A 258 -11.47 10.25 10.70
C GLU A 258 -11.57 11.75 10.41
N ASN A 259 -10.45 12.45 10.32
CA ASN A 259 -10.43 13.87 9.98
C ASN A 259 -11.02 14.14 8.59
N ARG A 260 -10.81 13.24 7.63
CA ARG A 260 -11.25 13.42 6.24
C ARG A 260 -12.66 12.92 5.96
N TYR A 261 -13.06 11.84 6.60
CA TYR A 261 -14.29 11.09 6.28
C TYR A 261 -15.18 10.83 7.50
N GLY A 262 -14.84 11.33 8.68
CA GLY A 262 -15.59 11.09 9.93
C GLY A 262 -17.05 11.56 9.89
N MET A 263 -17.40 12.50 9.01
CA MET A 263 -18.80 12.89 8.78
C MET A 263 -19.67 11.78 8.17
N TYR A 264 -19.06 10.72 7.65
CA TYR A 264 -19.75 9.55 7.09
C TYR A 264 -19.91 8.40 8.08
N LEU A 265 -19.39 8.54 9.30
CA LEU A 265 -19.57 7.57 10.37
C LEU A 265 -20.83 7.94 11.16
N SER A 266 -21.78 7.02 11.27
CA SER A 266 -22.84 7.12 12.28
C SER A 266 -22.19 7.09 13.66
N ARG A 267 -22.39 8.15 14.44
CA ARG A 267 -22.02 8.18 15.85
C ARG A 267 -23.08 7.45 16.69
#